data_AF-A0AAD0AXG3-F1
#
_entry.id   AF-A0AAD0AXG3-F1
#
_cell.length_a   1.000
_cell.length_b   1.000
_cell.length_c   1.000
_cell.angle_alpha   90.00
_cell.angle_beta   90.00
_cell.angle_gamma   90.00
#
_symmetry.space_group_name_H-M   'P 1'
#
loop_
_entity.id
_entity.type
_entity.pdbx_description
1 polymer ?
#
loop_
_entity_poly.entity_id
_entity_poly.type
_entity_poly.pdbx_seq_one_letter_code
_entity_poly.pdbx_strand_id
1 'polypeptide(L)'
;MSYSPPLKGRGTAHNPHNRFGHTRSSYEDDGWYQDVPITQGTEVRIETAKTVISRNTSPDLPFDRSINPYRGCEHGCIYCYARPSHAYWDLSPGLDFETKLIAKTNAADVLAQQLSKPGYVCAPINLGANTDPYQPIEREHLLTRRLLEVLLKFRHPVTIVTKGALILRDLDLLTEMASLRLVRVMISHTTLDAGLKRVLEPRAASPAARLRAIRLLRDAGVPVGVLCSPIIPMINDCELEQLLESAQEAGAQSAAYMMLRLPLEVAPLFEQWLHDHYPQRAAHVMSLIRQSRGGALYDSRFGARMRGEGVFAQLLAQRFDKTVRKLNLEERESLQLDCSLFSPPGRQLQLL
;
A
#
# COMPACT_ATOMS: atom_id res chain seq x y z
N MET A 1 1.79 26.16 -18.69
CA MET A 1 2.89 25.18 -18.72
C MET A 1 2.39 23.98 -19.49
N SER A 2 3.03 23.63 -20.62
CA SER A 2 2.70 22.40 -21.34
C SER A 2 3.22 21.22 -20.53
N TYR A 3 2.32 20.44 -19.94
CA TYR A 3 2.70 19.27 -19.16
C TYR A 3 2.92 18.08 -20.10
N SER A 4 4.12 17.51 -20.07
CA SER A 4 4.40 16.26 -20.77
C SER A 4 3.68 15.10 -20.07
N PRO A 5 3.06 14.17 -20.81
CA PRO A 5 2.43 13.00 -20.21
C PRO A 5 3.49 12.14 -19.47
N PRO A 6 3.08 11.37 -18.44
CA PRO A 6 4.00 10.46 -17.74
C PRO A 6 4.62 9.46 -18.72
N LEU A 7 5.91 9.17 -18.52
CA LEU A 7 6.58 8.08 -19.22
C LEU A 7 5.83 6.77 -18.99
N LYS A 8 5.84 5.88 -19.99
CA LYS A 8 5.15 4.58 -19.89
C LYS A 8 5.59 3.83 -18.64
N GLY A 9 4.63 3.45 -17.80
CA GLY A 9 4.89 2.75 -16.54
C GLY A 9 5.15 3.67 -15.34
N ARG A 10 5.00 4.99 -15.48
CA ARG A 10 5.13 5.97 -14.40
C ARG A 10 3.79 6.60 -14.05
N GLY A 11 3.60 6.92 -12.77
CA GLY A 11 2.37 7.48 -12.23
C GLY A 11 2.25 8.99 -12.42
N THR A 12 3.39 9.66 -12.61
CA THR A 12 3.48 11.11 -12.80
C THR A 12 4.68 11.46 -13.67
N ALA A 13 4.56 12.48 -14.52
CA ALA A 13 5.70 13.14 -15.16
C ALA A 13 6.35 14.18 -14.24
N HIS A 14 5.66 14.56 -13.16
CA HIS A 14 6.01 15.70 -12.34
C HIS A 14 6.97 15.29 -11.20
N ASN A 15 8.04 16.05 -11.04
CA ASN A 15 9.06 15.83 -10.01
C ASN A 15 9.21 17.11 -9.16
N PRO A 16 8.22 17.45 -8.30
CA PRO A 16 8.26 18.68 -7.51
C PRO A 16 9.49 18.70 -6.60
N HIS A 17 10.03 19.90 -6.35
CA HIS A 17 11.17 20.05 -5.46
C HIS A 17 10.89 19.52 -4.05
N ASN A 18 11.96 19.09 -3.39
CA ASN A 18 11.89 18.67 -2.00
C ASN A 18 11.42 19.83 -1.10
N ARG A 19 10.43 19.57 -0.24
CA ARG A 19 9.89 20.54 0.73
C ARG A 19 10.91 21.04 1.76
N PHE A 20 11.94 20.27 2.06
CA PHE A 20 13.03 20.60 2.99
C PHE A 20 14.32 21.03 2.28
N GLY A 21 14.36 21.01 0.95
CA GLY A 21 15.53 21.41 0.18
C GLY A 21 15.77 22.92 0.22
N HIS A 22 17.01 23.33 0.51
CA HIS A 22 17.41 24.74 0.47
C HIS A 22 17.68 25.24 -0.95
N THR A 23 17.96 24.34 -1.88
CA THR A 23 18.26 24.62 -3.28
C THR A 23 17.23 23.97 -4.21
N ARG A 24 16.99 24.61 -5.36
CA ARG A 24 16.11 24.11 -6.41
C ARG A 24 16.92 24.01 -7.70
N SER A 25 16.89 22.86 -8.34
CA SER A 25 17.53 22.62 -9.64
C SER A 25 16.48 22.49 -10.73
N SER A 26 16.57 23.32 -11.78
CA SER A 26 15.80 23.14 -12.99
C SER A 26 16.60 22.31 -14.00
N TYR A 27 15.91 21.43 -14.71
CA TYR A 27 16.47 20.83 -15.93
C TYR A 27 16.32 21.84 -17.06
N GLU A 28 17.42 22.14 -17.74
CA GLU A 28 17.42 22.87 -19.00
C GLU A 28 18.03 21.96 -20.06
N ASP A 29 17.36 21.86 -21.20
CA ASP A 29 17.88 21.17 -22.37
C ASP A 29 19.05 21.99 -22.93
N ASP A 30 20.21 21.36 -23.03
CA ASP A 30 21.43 22.00 -23.55
C ASP A 30 21.45 22.06 -25.09
N GLY A 31 20.43 21.50 -25.76
CA GLY A 31 20.27 21.47 -27.21
C GLY A 31 21.10 20.39 -27.90
N TRP A 32 21.78 19.53 -27.14
CA TRP A 32 22.60 18.46 -27.71
C TRP A 32 21.74 17.28 -28.11
N TYR A 33 21.94 16.82 -29.35
CA TYR A 33 21.25 15.65 -29.88
C TYR A 33 21.55 14.40 -29.02
N GLN A 34 20.50 13.68 -28.63
CA GLN A 34 20.61 12.40 -27.91
C GLN A 34 20.02 11.26 -28.75
N ASP A 35 20.86 10.28 -29.09
CA ASP A 35 20.45 9.06 -29.81
C ASP A 35 19.62 8.08 -28.95
N VAL A 36 19.66 8.24 -27.62
CA VAL A 36 19.03 7.31 -26.68
C VAL A 36 17.74 7.92 -26.15
N PRO A 37 16.58 7.26 -26.31
CA PRO A 37 15.33 7.71 -25.69
C PRO A 37 15.51 7.83 -24.18
N ILE A 38 14.92 8.86 -23.56
CA ILE A 38 14.95 9.03 -22.10
C ILE A 38 14.24 7.85 -21.43
N THR A 39 15.00 6.84 -21.02
CA THR A 39 14.52 5.75 -20.17
C THR A 39 14.91 6.05 -18.73
N GLN A 40 13.94 6.29 -17.87
CA GLN A 40 14.19 6.42 -16.44
C GLN A 40 14.02 5.05 -15.77
N GLY A 41 15.11 4.31 -15.66
CA GLY A 41 15.18 3.07 -14.89
C GLY A 41 14.90 3.31 -13.40
N THR A 42 14.63 2.25 -12.66
CA THR A 42 14.54 2.33 -11.19
C THR A 42 15.96 2.24 -10.62
N GLU A 43 16.42 3.27 -9.92
CA GLU A 43 17.63 3.26 -9.09
C GLU A 43 17.28 2.73 -7.70
N VAL A 44 18.18 1.90 -7.15
CA VAL A 44 17.97 1.28 -5.84
C VAL A 44 19.19 1.48 -4.98
N ARG A 45 19.02 2.18 -3.87
CA ARG A 45 20.07 2.39 -2.87
C ARG A 45 19.93 1.38 -1.75
N ILE A 46 21.05 0.90 -1.24
CA ILE A 46 21.07 -0.04 -0.11
C ILE A 46 21.10 0.76 1.20
N GLU A 47 20.22 0.42 2.13
CA GLU A 47 20.21 0.95 3.50
C GLU A 47 20.54 -0.19 4.49
N THR A 48 21.56 0.04 5.32
CA THR A 48 21.79 -0.77 6.52
C THR A 48 20.94 -0.23 7.65
N ALA A 49 19.77 -0.83 7.87
CA ALA A 49 18.82 -0.39 8.89
C ALA A 49 19.33 -0.69 10.31
N LYS A 50 19.13 0.25 11.25
CA LYS A 50 19.36 0.01 12.68
C LYS A 50 18.15 -0.64 13.37
N THR A 51 16.96 -0.37 12.87
CA THR A 51 15.68 -0.92 13.32
C THR A 51 14.76 -1.12 12.12
N VAL A 52 13.89 -2.12 12.16
CA VAL A 52 12.92 -2.39 11.10
C VAL A 52 11.47 -2.31 11.55
N ILE A 53 11.20 -2.59 12.83
CA ILE A 53 9.88 -2.42 13.42
C ILE A 53 9.63 -0.94 13.72
N SER A 54 8.71 -0.33 12.98
CA SER A 54 8.20 1.02 13.24
C SER A 54 6.91 0.95 14.06
N ARG A 55 6.73 1.86 15.02
CA ARG A 55 5.54 1.92 15.89
C ARG A 55 4.66 3.13 15.58
N ASN A 56 3.38 3.01 15.86
CA ASN A 56 2.40 4.08 15.75
C ASN A 56 1.35 3.96 16.88
N THR A 57 0.69 5.07 17.19
CA THR A 57 -0.37 5.17 18.21
C THR A 57 -1.72 5.53 17.59
N SER A 58 -1.91 5.26 16.30
CA SER A 58 -3.10 5.70 15.58
C SER A 58 -4.30 4.80 15.92
N PRO A 59 -5.42 5.38 16.38
CA PRO A 59 -6.64 4.61 16.65
C PRO A 59 -7.35 4.14 15.37
N ASP A 60 -6.95 4.66 14.20
CA ASP A 60 -7.54 4.27 12.90
C ASP A 60 -6.98 2.96 12.34
N LEU A 61 -5.86 2.47 12.90
CA LEU A 61 -5.17 1.30 12.42
C LEU A 61 -5.38 0.14 13.40
N PRO A 62 -5.64 -1.09 12.92
CA PRO A 62 -5.80 -2.26 13.78
C PRO A 62 -4.45 -2.82 14.28
N PHE A 63 -3.37 -2.06 14.16
CA PHE A 63 -2.01 -2.48 14.51
C PHE A 63 -1.17 -1.29 15.02
N ASP A 64 -0.30 -1.56 15.99
CA ASP A 64 0.63 -0.58 16.57
C ASP A 64 2.01 -0.63 15.92
N ARG A 65 2.31 -1.66 15.11
CA ARG A 65 3.65 -1.91 14.57
C ARG A 65 3.62 -2.38 13.13
N SER A 66 4.62 -1.94 12.37
CA SER A 66 4.75 -2.28 10.95
C SER A 66 6.20 -2.43 10.51
N ILE A 67 6.39 -3.13 9.39
CA ILE A 67 7.65 -3.25 8.68
C ILE A 67 7.42 -2.80 7.23
N ASN A 68 8.37 -2.03 6.71
CA ASN A 68 8.44 -1.67 5.30
C ASN A 68 9.87 -2.00 4.82
N PRO A 69 10.05 -3.05 4.00
CA PRO A 69 11.38 -3.47 3.53
C PRO A 69 12.01 -2.46 2.57
N TYR A 70 11.16 -1.68 1.89
CA TYR A 70 11.56 -0.67 0.92
C TYR A 70 11.10 0.73 1.34
N ARG A 71 11.79 1.77 0.85
CA ARG A 71 11.30 3.14 0.82
C ARG A 71 11.05 3.51 -0.64
N GLY A 72 9.90 4.10 -0.91
CA GLY A 72 9.39 4.30 -2.26
C GLY A 72 8.63 3.07 -2.77
N CYS A 73 7.91 3.24 -3.87
CA CYS A 73 7.17 2.14 -4.46
C CYS A 73 7.08 2.24 -5.99
N GLU A 74 7.59 1.22 -6.67
CA GLU A 74 7.55 1.11 -8.13
C GLU A 74 6.14 0.99 -8.70
N HIS A 75 5.13 0.65 -7.91
CA HIS A 75 3.74 0.61 -8.37
C HIS A 75 3.28 1.94 -8.97
N GLY A 76 3.86 3.07 -8.53
CA GLY A 76 3.63 4.38 -9.10
C GLY A 76 2.21 4.90 -8.91
N CYS A 77 1.53 4.53 -7.82
CA CYS A 77 0.16 4.99 -7.60
C CYS A 77 0.15 6.52 -7.42
N ILE A 78 -0.55 7.26 -8.29
CA ILE A 78 -0.55 8.73 -8.25
C ILE A 78 -1.05 9.29 -6.91
N TYR A 79 -2.03 8.61 -6.31
CA TYR A 79 -2.68 8.98 -5.06
C TYR A 79 -1.92 8.55 -3.79
N CYS A 80 -0.73 7.95 -3.91
CA CYS A 80 -0.07 7.30 -2.78
C CYS A 80 0.26 8.27 -1.65
N TYR A 81 -0.36 8.11 -0.48
CA TYR A 81 -0.11 8.95 0.70
C TYR A 81 1.33 8.86 1.24
N ALA A 82 2.11 7.86 0.80
CA ALA A 82 3.50 7.67 1.21
C ALA A 82 4.49 8.53 0.40
N ARG A 83 4.07 9.09 -0.74
CA ARG A 83 4.89 9.99 -1.58
C ARG A 83 5.63 11.07 -0.79
N PRO A 84 4.98 11.81 0.14
CA PRO A 84 5.65 12.84 0.92
C PRO A 84 6.81 12.36 1.80
N SER A 85 6.94 11.05 2.05
CA SER A 85 8.06 10.52 2.82
C SER A 85 9.40 10.70 2.10
N HIS A 86 9.41 10.72 0.76
CA HIS A 86 10.64 10.93 -0.02
C HIS A 86 11.33 12.26 0.23
N ALA A 87 10.58 13.27 0.66
CA ALA A 87 11.15 14.54 1.06
C ALA A 87 12.18 14.39 2.20
N TYR A 88 12.03 13.41 3.10
CA TYR A 88 13.00 13.19 4.19
C TYR A 88 14.36 12.61 3.74
N TRP A 89 14.48 12.15 2.48
CA TRP A 89 15.73 11.62 1.92
C TRP A 89 16.36 12.53 0.86
N ASP A 90 16.01 13.81 0.88
CA ASP A 90 16.40 14.77 -0.16
C ASP A 90 15.93 14.37 -1.57
N LEU A 91 14.81 13.64 -1.66
CA LEU A 91 14.22 13.16 -2.91
C LEU A 91 12.86 13.80 -3.17
N SER A 92 12.46 13.89 -4.44
CA SER A 92 11.14 14.38 -4.78
C SER A 92 10.02 13.41 -4.38
N PRO A 93 8.90 13.89 -3.81
CA PRO A 93 7.69 13.11 -3.63
C PRO A 93 6.97 12.69 -4.94
N GLY A 94 7.36 13.24 -6.09
CA GLY A 94 6.78 12.90 -7.39
C GLY A 94 7.43 11.67 -8.00
N LEU A 95 8.13 11.86 -9.12
CA LEU A 95 8.71 10.79 -9.91
C LEU A 95 9.81 10.02 -9.15
N ASP A 96 10.63 10.70 -8.35
CA ASP A 96 11.66 10.04 -7.53
C ASP A 96 11.06 8.99 -6.55
N PHE A 97 9.81 9.13 -6.10
CA PHE A 97 9.17 8.13 -5.23
C PHE A 97 9.06 6.74 -5.84
N GLU A 98 8.95 6.67 -7.17
CA GLU A 98 8.74 5.43 -7.92
C GLU A 98 9.93 5.06 -8.82
N THR A 99 10.94 5.92 -8.93
CA THR A 99 12.19 5.68 -9.66
C THR A 99 13.41 5.56 -8.75
N LYS A 100 13.43 6.17 -7.56
CA LYS A 100 14.56 6.12 -6.61
C LYS A 100 14.12 5.43 -5.33
N LEU A 101 14.39 4.13 -5.27
CA LEU A 101 14.03 3.29 -4.13
C LEU A 101 15.20 3.13 -3.16
N ILE A 102 14.87 2.78 -1.92
CA ILE A 102 15.84 2.39 -0.89
C ILE A 102 15.45 1.00 -0.35
N ALA A 103 16.36 0.03 -0.42
CA ALA A 103 16.16 -1.33 0.04
C ALA A 103 16.92 -1.60 1.34
N LYS A 104 16.22 -2.08 2.38
CA LYS A 104 16.82 -2.43 3.67
C LYS A 104 17.35 -3.86 3.66
N THR A 105 18.54 -4.08 3.12
CA THR A 105 19.05 -5.42 2.81
C THR A 105 19.35 -6.29 4.04
N ASN A 106 19.60 -5.68 5.19
CA ASN A 106 19.79 -6.37 6.48
C ASN A 106 18.48 -6.55 7.28
N ALA A 107 17.31 -6.30 6.68
CA ALA A 107 16.07 -6.20 7.44
C ALA A 107 15.69 -7.47 8.19
N ALA A 108 15.93 -8.64 7.61
CA ALA A 108 15.66 -9.93 8.24
C ALA A 108 16.53 -10.16 9.48
N ASP A 109 17.82 -9.83 9.39
CA ASP A 109 18.78 -10.01 10.49
C ASP A 109 18.45 -9.08 11.66
N VAL A 110 18.12 -7.81 11.36
CA VAL A 110 17.69 -6.83 12.35
C VAL A 110 16.34 -7.24 12.96
N LEU A 111 15.41 -7.79 12.18
CA LEU A 111 14.15 -8.31 12.70
C LEU A 111 14.39 -9.41 13.73
N ALA A 112 15.20 -10.42 13.38
CA ALA A 112 15.51 -11.52 14.29
C ALA A 112 16.15 -11.00 15.60
N GLN A 113 17.08 -10.04 15.51
CA GLN A 113 17.66 -9.40 16.68
C GLN A 113 16.62 -8.66 17.53
N GLN A 114 15.69 -7.92 16.91
CA GLN A 114 14.65 -7.18 17.63
C GLN A 114 13.65 -8.12 18.33
N LEU A 115 13.26 -9.22 17.68
CA LEU A 115 12.34 -10.22 18.25
C LEU A 115 12.97 -11.01 19.41
N SER A 116 14.29 -11.20 19.41
CA SER A 116 15.02 -11.93 20.46
C SER A 116 15.25 -11.12 21.74
N LYS A 117 14.96 -9.81 21.75
CA LYS A 117 15.22 -8.95 22.91
C LYS A 117 14.47 -9.43 24.17
N PRO A 118 15.10 -9.37 25.36
CA PRO A 118 14.39 -9.57 26.63
C PRO A 118 13.19 -8.62 26.72
N GLY A 119 12.04 -9.13 27.18
CA GLY A 119 10.81 -8.34 27.32
C GLY A 119 10.07 -8.00 26.02
N TYR A 120 10.44 -8.58 24.87
CA TYR A 120 9.64 -8.42 23.65
C TYR A 120 8.23 -9.00 23.83
N VAL A 121 7.21 -8.16 23.67
CA VAL A 121 5.79 -8.57 23.70
C VAL A 121 5.28 -8.76 22.28
N CYS A 122 4.91 -9.99 21.96
CA CYS A 122 4.36 -10.35 20.66
C CYS A 122 3.00 -9.68 20.42
N ALA A 123 2.86 -9.07 19.25
CA ALA A 123 1.59 -8.60 18.71
C ALA A 123 1.72 -8.52 17.18
N PRO A 124 0.63 -8.64 16.40
CA PRO A 124 0.71 -8.70 14.94
C PRO A 124 1.49 -7.54 14.33
N ILE A 125 2.42 -7.86 13.42
CA ILE A 125 3.15 -6.87 12.62
C ILE A 125 2.44 -6.67 11.29
N ASN A 126 2.22 -5.42 10.88
CA ASN A 126 1.75 -5.14 9.52
C ASN A 126 2.92 -4.98 8.54
N LEU A 127 2.94 -5.80 7.50
CA LEU A 127 3.87 -5.68 6.38
C LEU A 127 3.14 -4.99 5.22
N GLY A 128 3.72 -3.90 4.71
CA GLY A 128 3.11 -3.13 3.62
C GLY A 128 2.28 -1.92 4.05
N ALA A 129 2.56 -1.37 5.24
CA ALA A 129 1.84 -0.23 5.80
C ALA A 129 2.13 1.11 5.10
N ASN A 130 3.25 1.26 4.38
CA ASN A 130 3.63 2.52 3.74
C ASN A 130 4.10 2.31 2.29
N THR A 131 4.86 1.25 2.05
CA THR A 131 5.33 0.84 0.73
C THR A 131 4.95 -0.61 0.50
N ASP A 132 4.74 -1.00 -0.76
CA ASP A 132 4.31 -2.36 -1.06
C ASP A 132 5.47 -3.35 -0.89
N PRO A 133 5.27 -4.47 -0.15
CA PRO A 133 6.32 -5.47 0.05
C PRO A 133 6.53 -6.37 -1.18
N TYR A 134 5.58 -6.40 -2.12
CA TYR A 134 5.58 -7.23 -3.33
C TYR A 134 5.57 -6.40 -4.63
N GLN A 135 6.12 -5.19 -4.57
CA GLN A 135 6.41 -4.37 -5.75
C GLN A 135 7.46 -5.05 -6.67
N PRO A 136 7.58 -4.67 -7.96
CA PRO A 136 8.39 -5.41 -8.93
C PRO A 136 9.83 -5.76 -8.50
N ILE A 137 10.55 -4.83 -7.87
CA ILE A 137 11.92 -5.06 -7.37
C ILE A 137 12.05 -6.20 -6.33
N GLU A 138 10.96 -6.58 -5.64
CA GLU A 138 10.96 -7.72 -4.72
C GLU A 138 11.25 -9.06 -5.42
N ARG A 139 11.13 -9.12 -6.76
CA ARG A 139 11.55 -10.30 -7.54
C ARG A 139 13.04 -10.59 -7.39
N GLU A 140 13.85 -9.55 -7.22
CA GLU A 140 15.31 -9.64 -7.18
C GLU A 140 15.82 -9.68 -5.74
N HIS A 141 15.32 -8.81 -4.86
CA HIS A 141 15.90 -8.69 -3.51
C HIS A 141 15.39 -9.69 -2.48
N LEU A 142 14.20 -10.28 -2.69
CA LEU A 142 13.61 -11.28 -1.78
C LEU A 142 13.53 -10.84 -0.31
N LEU A 143 13.47 -9.53 -0.01
CA LEU A 143 13.48 -9.03 1.37
C LEU A 143 12.20 -9.42 2.10
N THR A 144 11.06 -9.35 1.41
CA THR A 144 9.78 -9.78 1.98
C THR A 144 9.82 -11.26 2.29
N ARG A 145 10.33 -12.09 1.38
CA ARG A 145 10.48 -13.54 1.64
C ARG A 145 11.34 -13.81 2.88
N ARG A 146 12.53 -13.20 2.96
CA ARG A 146 13.43 -13.36 4.13
C ARG A 146 12.79 -12.87 5.44
N LEU A 147 11.97 -11.82 5.40
CA LEU A 147 11.20 -11.37 6.56
C LEU A 147 10.15 -12.40 6.98
N LEU A 148 9.44 -13.01 6.02
CA LEU A 148 8.46 -14.06 6.30
C LEU A 148 9.11 -15.31 6.87
N GLU A 149 10.29 -15.71 6.39
CA GLU A 149 11.07 -16.83 6.94
C GLU A 149 11.42 -16.58 8.42
N VAL A 150 11.86 -15.36 8.76
CA VAL A 150 12.12 -14.98 10.16
C VAL A 150 10.83 -15.01 10.99
N LEU A 151 9.74 -14.43 10.48
CA LEU A 151 8.47 -14.40 11.20
C LEU A 151 7.94 -15.82 11.46
N LEU A 152 7.98 -16.70 10.46
CA LEU A 152 7.58 -18.10 10.60
C LEU A 152 8.48 -18.84 11.61
N LYS A 153 9.80 -18.67 11.52
CA LYS A 153 10.77 -19.26 12.47
C LYS A 153 10.49 -18.87 13.92
N PHE A 154 10.09 -17.61 14.15
CA PHE A 154 9.72 -17.09 15.47
C PHE A 154 8.25 -17.35 15.83
N ARG A 155 7.47 -17.95 14.91
CA ARG A 155 6.00 -18.10 14.99
C ARG A 155 5.30 -16.78 15.34
N HIS A 156 5.77 -15.71 14.71
CA HIS A 156 5.30 -14.36 14.97
C HIS A 156 4.20 -13.98 13.97
N PRO A 157 3.03 -13.50 14.43
CA PRO A 157 1.92 -13.16 13.56
C PRO A 157 2.18 -11.91 12.71
N VAL A 158 1.66 -11.92 11.48
CA VAL A 158 1.82 -10.87 10.48
C VAL A 158 0.53 -10.64 9.69
N THR A 159 0.22 -9.37 9.42
CA THR A 159 -0.77 -9.00 8.42
C THR A 159 -0.05 -8.40 7.22
N ILE A 160 -0.48 -8.73 6.01
CA ILE A 160 0.19 -8.27 4.78
C ILE A 160 -0.79 -7.43 3.97
N VAL A 161 -0.37 -6.25 3.53
CA VAL A 161 -1.12 -5.42 2.58
C VAL A 161 -0.34 -5.32 1.28
N THR A 162 -0.96 -5.66 0.15
CA THR A 162 -0.28 -5.56 -1.15
C THR A 162 -1.24 -5.32 -2.33
N LYS A 163 -0.69 -4.78 -3.42
CA LYS A 163 -1.25 -4.68 -4.77
C LYS A 163 -0.57 -5.64 -5.76
N GLY A 164 0.48 -6.35 -5.33
CA GLY A 164 1.31 -7.20 -6.16
C GLY A 164 0.84 -8.66 -6.16
N ALA A 165 0.73 -9.26 -7.34
CA ALA A 165 0.47 -10.70 -7.48
C ALA A 165 1.70 -11.56 -7.16
N LEU A 166 2.87 -10.94 -6.95
CA LEU A 166 4.11 -11.62 -6.58
C LEU A 166 4.03 -12.32 -5.22
N ILE A 167 3.07 -11.95 -4.37
CA ILE A 167 2.77 -12.65 -3.12
C ILE A 167 2.59 -14.17 -3.28
N LEU A 168 2.11 -14.61 -4.45
CA LEU A 168 1.92 -16.03 -4.75
C LEU A 168 3.24 -16.82 -4.85
N ARG A 169 4.39 -16.15 -5.01
CA ARG A 169 5.71 -16.80 -4.94
C ARG A 169 5.97 -17.42 -3.57
N ASP A 170 5.50 -16.76 -2.52
CA ASP A 170 5.78 -17.14 -1.14
C ASP A 170 4.62 -17.94 -0.51
N LEU A 171 3.81 -18.60 -1.36
CA LEU A 171 2.65 -19.39 -0.94
C LEU A 171 3.04 -20.55 -0.01
N ASP A 172 4.25 -21.10 -0.19
CA ASP A 172 4.83 -22.12 0.70
C ASP A 172 4.89 -21.63 2.15
N LEU A 173 5.47 -20.44 2.38
CA LEU A 173 5.57 -19.83 3.71
C LEU A 173 4.19 -19.40 4.24
N LEU A 174 3.37 -18.79 3.38
CA LEU A 174 2.06 -18.28 3.77
C LEU A 174 1.10 -19.39 4.19
N THR A 175 1.16 -20.55 3.52
CA THR A 175 0.33 -21.73 3.87
C THR A 175 0.71 -22.27 5.23
N GLU A 176 2.01 -22.42 5.52
CA GLU A 176 2.47 -22.87 6.83
C GLU A 176 2.07 -21.88 7.94
N MET A 177 2.29 -20.58 7.72
CA MET A 177 1.85 -19.54 8.66
C MET A 177 0.33 -19.56 8.86
N ALA A 178 -0.46 -19.81 7.82
CA ALA A 178 -1.91 -19.86 7.90
C ALA A 178 -2.38 -21.05 8.75
N SER A 179 -1.74 -22.22 8.62
CA SER A 179 -2.05 -23.40 9.45
C SER A 179 -1.87 -23.14 10.95
N LEU A 180 -0.98 -22.21 11.30
CA LEU A 180 -0.70 -21.77 12.67
C LEU A 180 -1.48 -20.51 13.06
N ARG A 181 -2.39 -20.02 12.21
CA ARG A 181 -3.13 -18.76 12.38
C ARG A 181 -2.20 -17.55 12.59
N LEU A 182 -1.06 -17.53 11.92
CA LEU A 182 -0.06 -16.46 12.02
C LEU A 182 -0.14 -15.43 10.90
N VAL A 183 -0.86 -15.69 9.80
CA VAL A 183 -0.93 -14.75 8.67
C VAL A 183 -2.35 -14.43 8.23
N ARG A 184 -2.54 -13.18 7.83
CA ARG A 184 -3.69 -12.72 7.06
C ARG A 184 -3.24 -11.75 5.98
N VAL A 185 -3.83 -11.87 4.79
CA VAL A 185 -3.50 -11.03 3.63
C VAL A 185 -4.67 -10.10 3.32
N MET A 186 -4.35 -8.85 2.98
CA MET A 186 -5.28 -7.85 2.48
C MET A 186 -4.82 -7.37 1.10
N ILE A 187 -5.59 -7.69 0.07
CA ILE A 187 -5.30 -7.27 -1.31
C ILE A 187 -5.99 -5.93 -1.59
N SER A 188 -5.23 -4.91 -1.98
CA SER A 188 -5.83 -3.63 -2.39
C SER A 188 -6.52 -3.77 -3.75
N HIS A 189 -7.84 -3.62 -3.77
CA HIS A 189 -8.69 -3.80 -4.94
C HIS A 189 -9.39 -2.50 -5.30
N THR A 190 -8.77 -1.71 -6.17
CA THR A 190 -9.13 -0.29 -6.40
C THR A 190 -10.18 -0.10 -7.50
N THR A 191 -10.14 -0.91 -8.56
CA THR A 191 -11.02 -0.78 -9.74
C THR A 191 -11.04 -2.11 -10.49
N LEU A 192 -12.12 -2.41 -11.21
CA LEU A 192 -12.20 -3.53 -12.15
C LEU A 192 -11.76 -3.11 -13.56
N ASP A 193 -11.77 -1.80 -13.85
CA ASP A 193 -11.34 -1.22 -15.11
C ASP A 193 -9.81 -1.28 -15.27
N ALA A 194 -9.36 -2.06 -16.26
CA ALA A 194 -7.95 -2.18 -16.61
C ALA A 194 -7.34 -0.90 -17.18
N GLY A 195 -8.14 -0.06 -17.85
CA GLY A 195 -7.77 1.27 -18.33
C GLY A 195 -7.52 2.23 -17.17
N LEU A 196 -8.48 2.38 -16.25
CA LEU A 196 -8.29 3.20 -15.04
C LEU A 196 -7.08 2.72 -14.23
N LYS A 197 -6.93 1.40 -14.03
CA LYS A 197 -5.76 0.84 -13.34
C LYS A 197 -4.44 1.27 -14.01
N ARG A 198 -4.34 1.32 -15.35
CA ARG A 198 -3.09 1.66 -16.06
C ARG A 198 -2.66 3.10 -15.79
N VAL A 199 -3.59 4.03 -15.70
CA VAL A 199 -3.29 5.45 -15.45
C VAL A 199 -3.17 5.77 -13.96
N LEU A 200 -3.87 5.04 -13.10
CA LEU A 200 -3.87 5.29 -11.65
C LEU A 200 -2.75 4.53 -10.91
N GLU A 201 -2.42 3.31 -11.36
CA GLU A 201 -1.52 2.35 -10.71
C GLU A 201 -0.70 1.56 -11.75
N PRO A 202 0.16 2.24 -12.53
CA PRO A 202 0.72 1.75 -13.78
C PRO A 202 1.45 0.40 -13.65
N ARG A 203 2.24 0.20 -12.60
CA ARG A 203 3.05 -1.03 -12.42
C ARG A 203 2.50 -2.00 -11.38
N ALA A 204 1.34 -1.71 -10.78
CA ALA A 204 0.65 -2.67 -9.90
C ALA A 204 0.08 -3.86 -10.69
N ALA A 205 -0.34 -4.94 -10.01
CA ALA A 205 -1.00 -6.05 -10.70
C ALA A 205 -2.34 -5.61 -11.32
N SER A 206 -2.77 -6.23 -12.42
CA SER A 206 -4.08 -5.96 -13.02
C SER A 206 -5.23 -6.38 -12.10
N PRO A 207 -6.45 -5.83 -12.28
CA PRO A 207 -7.61 -6.23 -11.47
C PRO A 207 -7.85 -7.75 -11.50
N ALA A 208 -7.83 -8.36 -12.68
CA ALA A 208 -7.96 -9.80 -12.84
C ALA A 208 -6.83 -10.59 -12.15
N ALA A 209 -5.59 -10.09 -12.15
CA ALA A 209 -4.49 -10.74 -11.44
C ALA A 209 -4.66 -10.69 -9.91
N ARG A 210 -5.24 -9.61 -9.38
CA ARG A 210 -5.56 -9.49 -7.95
C ARG A 210 -6.67 -10.46 -7.54
N LEU A 211 -7.73 -10.57 -8.34
CA LEU A 211 -8.79 -11.56 -8.11
C LEU A 211 -8.26 -13.00 -8.17
N ARG A 212 -7.39 -13.31 -9.13
CA ARG A 212 -6.70 -14.62 -9.16
C ARG A 212 -5.85 -14.86 -7.93
N ALA A 213 -5.12 -13.85 -7.43
CA ALA A 213 -4.32 -13.98 -6.23
C ALA A 213 -5.18 -14.25 -5.00
N ILE A 214 -6.34 -13.59 -4.86
CA ILE A 214 -7.31 -13.85 -3.78
C ILE A 214 -7.74 -15.33 -3.82
N ARG A 215 -8.14 -15.83 -4.99
CA ARG A 215 -8.58 -17.22 -5.17
C ARG A 215 -7.49 -18.22 -4.79
N LEU A 216 -6.29 -18.07 -5.34
CA LEU A 216 -5.19 -18.99 -5.07
C LEU A 216 -4.72 -18.99 -3.61
N LEU A 217 -4.70 -17.82 -2.96
CA LEU A 217 -4.41 -17.72 -1.54
C LEU A 217 -5.50 -18.42 -0.72
N ARG A 218 -6.77 -18.22 -1.07
CA ARG A 218 -7.91 -18.85 -0.38
C ARG A 218 -7.89 -20.37 -0.54
N ASP A 219 -7.63 -20.86 -1.75
CA ASP A 219 -7.53 -22.30 -2.06
C ASP A 219 -6.40 -22.97 -1.26
N ALA A 220 -5.32 -22.23 -0.98
CA ALA A 220 -4.22 -22.66 -0.11
C ALA A 220 -4.51 -22.52 1.40
N GLY A 221 -5.72 -22.13 1.79
CA GLY A 221 -6.11 -21.95 3.19
C GLY A 221 -5.61 -20.66 3.84
N VAL A 222 -5.00 -19.74 3.08
CA VAL A 222 -4.56 -18.44 3.61
C VAL A 222 -5.77 -17.52 3.78
N PRO A 223 -6.00 -16.92 4.98
CA PRO A 223 -7.05 -15.94 5.14
C PRO A 223 -6.82 -14.67 4.32
N VAL A 224 -7.77 -14.31 3.47
CA VAL A 224 -7.68 -13.15 2.58
C VAL A 224 -8.86 -12.21 2.76
N GLY A 225 -8.56 -10.92 2.80
CA GLY A 225 -9.55 -9.86 2.63
C GLY A 225 -9.14 -8.87 1.53
N VAL A 226 -10.02 -7.90 1.29
CA VAL A 226 -9.79 -6.83 0.31
C VAL A 226 -9.84 -5.45 0.93
N LEU A 227 -9.03 -4.56 0.38
CA LEU A 227 -9.07 -3.13 0.66
C LEU A 227 -9.53 -2.39 -0.59
N CYS A 228 -10.78 -1.94 -0.61
CA CYS A 228 -11.29 -1.03 -1.63
C CYS A 228 -10.74 0.38 -1.34
N SER A 229 -9.48 0.61 -1.72
CA SER A 229 -8.72 1.80 -1.31
C SER A 229 -7.73 2.27 -2.38
N PRO A 230 -7.86 3.52 -2.86
CA PRO A 230 -8.86 4.51 -2.47
C PRO A 230 -10.19 4.33 -3.22
N ILE A 231 -11.29 4.72 -2.57
CA ILE A 231 -12.53 5.12 -3.25
C ILE A 231 -12.44 6.63 -3.56
N ILE A 232 -12.55 6.95 -4.84
CA ILE A 232 -12.39 8.27 -5.44
C ILE A 232 -13.75 8.68 -6.02
N PRO A 233 -14.36 9.78 -5.52
CA PRO A 233 -15.62 10.29 -6.04
C PRO A 233 -15.58 10.50 -7.56
N MET A 234 -16.63 10.07 -8.26
CA MET A 234 -16.85 10.24 -9.71
C MET A 234 -15.79 9.60 -10.62
N ILE A 235 -14.94 8.75 -10.05
CA ILE A 235 -13.88 8.01 -10.77
C ILE A 235 -14.11 6.50 -10.65
N ASN A 236 -14.09 5.94 -9.43
CA ASN A 236 -14.28 4.50 -9.19
C ASN A 236 -15.32 4.21 -8.09
N ASP A 237 -15.95 5.22 -7.50
CA ASP A 237 -16.94 5.00 -6.45
C ASP A 237 -18.21 4.31 -6.94
N CYS A 238 -18.52 4.38 -8.24
CA CYS A 238 -19.58 3.60 -8.86
C CYS A 238 -19.31 2.10 -8.88
N GLU A 239 -18.05 1.67 -8.76
CA GLU A 239 -17.65 0.26 -8.78
C GLU A 239 -17.69 -0.39 -7.39
N LEU A 240 -17.97 0.37 -6.32
CA LEU A 240 -17.80 -0.09 -4.94
C LEU A 240 -18.45 -1.44 -4.65
N GLU A 241 -19.71 -1.63 -5.03
CA GLU A 241 -20.44 -2.88 -4.83
C GLU A 241 -19.87 -4.01 -5.67
N GLN A 242 -19.56 -3.75 -6.96
CA GLN A 242 -19.00 -4.76 -7.87
C GLN A 242 -17.58 -5.20 -7.45
N LEU A 243 -16.78 -4.29 -6.88
CA LEU A 243 -15.48 -4.62 -6.27
C LEU A 243 -15.63 -5.59 -5.11
N LEU A 244 -16.68 -5.43 -4.29
CA LEU A 244 -16.94 -6.31 -3.16
C LEU A 244 -17.51 -7.66 -3.62
N GLU A 245 -18.44 -7.65 -4.57
CA GLU A 245 -19.04 -8.86 -5.15
C GLU A 245 -17.96 -9.73 -5.81
N SER A 246 -17.17 -9.17 -6.72
CA SER A 246 -16.08 -9.91 -7.38
C SER A 246 -14.99 -10.39 -6.40
N ALA A 247 -14.69 -9.63 -5.35
CA ALA A 247 -13.76 -10.06 -4.31
C ALA A 247 -14.31 -11.25 -3.51
N GLN A 248 -15.59 -11.22 -3.16
CA GLN A 248 -16.26 -12.31 -2.45
C GLN A 248 -16.31 -13.58 -3.32
N GLU A 249 -16.65 -13.46 -4.61
CA GLU A 249 -16.62 -14.55 -5.59
C GLU A 249 -15.21 -15.14 -5.79
N ALA A 250 -14.18 -14.33 -5.57
CA ALA A 250 -12.79 -14.79 -5.56
C ALA A 250 -12.38 -15.47 -4.25
N GLY A 251 -13.21 -15.43 -3.20
CA GLY A 251 -12.94 -16.06 -1.91
C GLY A 251 -12.44 -15.11 -0.82
N ALA A 252 -12.55 -13.80 -0.99
CA ALA A 252 -12.28 -12.86 0.09
C ALA A 252 -13.30 -13.05 1.24
N GLN A 253 -12.81 -13.02 2.47
CA GLN A 253 -13.61 -13.23 3.68
C GLN A 253 -13.91 -11.92 4.43
N SER A 254 -13.15 -10.87 4.12
CA SER A 254 -13.29 -9.59 4.81
C SER A 254 -13.02 -8.43 3.89
N ALA A 255 -13.64 -7.29 4.17
CA ALA A 255 -13.41 -6.06 3.41
C ALA A 255 -13.18 -4.84 4.31
N ALA A 256 -12.46 -3.86 3.78
CA ALA A 256 -12.48 -2.48 4.26
C ALA A 256 -12.40 -1.54 3.05
N TYR A 257 -12.81 -0.28 3.24
CA TYR A 257 -12.58 0.77 2.27
C TYR A 257 -11.93 1.99 2.92
N MET A 258 -11.24 2.79 2.11
CA MET A 258 -10.79 4.12 2.51
C MET A 258 -11.12 5.09 1.38
N MET A 259 -11.61 6.27 1.74
CA MET A 259 -11.74 7.37 0.79
C MET A 259 -10.36 7.94 0.46
N LEU A 260 -10.21 8.49 -0.75
CA LEU A 260 -8.99 9.16 -1.19
C LEU A 260 -8.46 10.17 -0.16
N ARG A 261 -7.13 10.14 0.03
CA ARG A 261 -6.38 11.05 0.90
C ARG A 261 -5.36 11.80 0.06
N LEU A 262 -5.31 13.12 0.21
CA LEU A 262 -4.41 13.99 -0.55
C LEU A 262 -3.48 14.82 0.38
N PRO A 263 -2.63 14.18 1.20
CA PRO A 263 -1.71 14.92 2.05
C PRO A 263 -0.61 15.59 1.21
N LEU A 264 -0.27 16.83 1.56
CA LEU A 264 0.95 17.52 1.09
C LEU A 264 1.07 17.50 -0.45
N GLU A 265 2.21 17.06 -1.00
CA GLU A 265 2.49 17.03 -2.44
C GLU A 265 1.55 16.11 -3.25
N VAL A 266 0.83 15.20 -2.58
CA VAL A 266 -0.12 14.31 -3.27
C VAL A 266 -1.30 15.09 -3.85
N ALA A 267 -1.74 16.17 -3.17
CA ALA A 267 -2.86 16.99 -3.65
C ALA A 267 -2.62 17.60 -5.05
N PRO A 268 -1.55 18.39 -5.27
CA PRO A 268 -1.29 18.95 -6.60
C PRO A 268 -0.96 17.87 -7.64
N LEU A 269 -0.27 16.79 -7.27
CA LEU A 269 0.00 15.66 -8.18
C LEU A 269 -1.30 15.01 -8.68
N PHE A 270 -2.25 14.77 -7.78
CA PHE A 270 -3.52 14.15 -8.13
C PHE A 270 -4.44 15.10 -8.89
N GLU A 271 -4.46 16.40 -8.55
CA GLU A 271 -5.22 17.40 -9.29
C GLU A 271 -4.74 17.51 -10.73
N GLN A 272 -3.42 17.52 -10.96
CA GLN A 272 -2.86 17.47 -12.31
C GLN A 272 -3.28 16.20 -13.05
N TRP A 273 -3.20 15.03 -12.40
CA TRP A 273 -3.64 13.77 -12.99
C TRP A 273 -5.12 13.78 -13.39
N LEU A 274 -5.99 14.43 -12.59
CA LEU A 274 -7.38 14.63 -12.96
C LEU A 274 -7.53 15.51 -14.20
N HIS A 275 -6.74 16.57 -14.34
CA HIS A 275 -6.76 17.41 -15.54
C HIS A 275 -6.29 16.65 -16.78
N ASP A 276 -5.29 15.79 -16.65
CA ASP A 276 -4.72 15.04 -17.77
C ASP A 276 -5.64 13.91 -18.24
N HIS A 277 -6.34 13.23 -17.32
CA HIS A 277 -7.11 12.01 -17.63
C HIS A 277 -8.64 12.20 -17.55
N TYR A 278 -9.12 13.12 -16.74
CA TYR A 278 -10.55 13.36 -16.50
C TYR A 278 -10.90 14.87 -16.43
N PRO A 279 -10.50 15.69 -17.43
CA PRO A 279 -10.60 17.15 -17.36
C PRO A 279 -12.04 17.65 -17.10
N GLN A 280 -13.02 16.96 -17.68
CA GLN A 280 -14.45 17.29 -17.52
C GLN A 280 -14.98 17.02 -16.11
N ARG A 281 -14.32 16.15 -15.33
CA ARG A 281 -14.72 15.79 -13.96
C ARG A 281 -13.84 16.43 -12.89
N ALA A 282 -12.64 16.89 -13.24
CA ALA A 282 -11.61 17.35 -12.31
C ALA A 282 -12.16 18.30 -11.22
N ALA A 283 -12.80 19.40 -11.62
CA ALA A 283 -13.36 20.37 -10.68
C ALA A 283 -14.42 19.76 -9.75
N HIS A 284 -15.27 18.87 -10.27
CA HIS A 284 -16.32 18.22 -9.49
C HIS A 284 -15.76 17.21 -8.50
N VAL A 285 -14.79 16.37 -8.92
CA VAL A 285 -14.08 15.43 -8.04
C VAL A 285 -13.42 16.18 -6.88
N MET A 286 -12.68 17.25 -7.17
CA MET A 286 -12.02 18.07 -6.16
C MET A 286 -13.01 18.76 -5.23
N SER A 287 -14.18 19.18 -5.74
CA SER A 287 -15.26 19.73 -4.90
C SER A 287 -15.80 18.70 -3.91
N LEU A 288 -16.07 17.46 -4.35
CA LEU A 288 -16.56 16.39 -3.47
C LEU A 288 -15.52 15.99 -2.41
N ILE A 289 -14.24 16.00 -2.77
CA ILE A 289 -13.15 15.79 -1.81
C ILE A 289 -13.17 16.89 -0.75
N ARG A 290 -13.25 18.18 -1.15
CA ARG A 290 -13.32 19.30 -0.19
C ARG A 290 -14.53 19.21 0.72
N GLN A 291 -15.71 18.92 0.17
CA GLN A 291 -16.94 18.73 0.96
C GLN A 291 -16.80 17.61 1.99
N SER A 292 -16.05 16.56 1.65
CA SER A 292 -15.83 15.42 2.53
C SER A 292 -14.75 15.64 3.60
N ARG A 293 -14.21 16.87 3.68
CA ARG A 293 -13.04 17.26 4.47
C ARG A 293 -13.18 18.68 5.07
N GLY A 294 -14.40 19.14 5.32
CA GLY A 294 -14.65 20.46 5.90
C GLY A 294 -14.13 21.64 5.06
N GLY A 295 -14.03 21.47 3.74
CA GLY A 295 -13.53 22.47 2.79
C GLY A 295 -12.05 22.31 2.41
N ALA A 296 -11.27 21.52 3.15
CA ALA A 296 -9.86 21.28 2.88
C ALA A 296 -9.63 20.15 1.85
N LEU A 297 -8.42 20.02 1.29
CA LEU A 297 -8.07 18.87 0.44
C LEU A 297 -7.70 17.61 1.24
N TYR A 298 -7.30 17.80 2.50
CA TYR A 298 -6.94 16.72 3.39
C TYR A 298 -7.18 17.11 4.84
N ASP A 299 -7.68 16.14 5.61
CA ASP A 299 -7.87 16.23 7.05
C ASP A 299 -6.99 15.16 7.71
N SER A 300 -6.12 15.57 8.64
CA SER A 300 -5.20 14.68 9.34
C SER A 300 -5.78 14.09 10.63
N ARG A 301 -6.92 14.59 11.11
CA ARG A 301 -7.58 14.13 12.33
C ARG A 301 -7.91 12.63 12.23
N PHE A 302 -7.65 11.90 13.32
CA PHE A 302 -8.06 10.50 13.43
C PHE A 302 -9.58 10.38 13.34
N GLY A 303 -10.06 9.24 12.86
CA GLY A 303 -11.46 8.97 12.52
C GLY A 303 -11.86 9.59 11.18
N ALA A 304 -11.55 10.88 10.97
CA ALA A 304 -11.92 11.61 9.77
C ALA A 304 -11.06 11.21 8.57
N ARG A 305 -9.71 11.18 8.70
CA ARG A 305 -8.77 11.10 7.57
C ARG A 305 -8.97 9.94 6.59
N MET A 306 -9.51 8.80 7.02
CA MET A 306 -9.76 7.64 6.15
C MET A 306 -11.18 7.58 5.59
N ARG A 307 -12.17 8.11 6.31
CA ARG A 307 -13.59 7.97 5.97
C ARG A 307 -14.17 9.20 5.27
N GLY A 308 -13.76 10.39 5.72
CA GLY A 308 -14.40 11.65 5.35
C GLY A 308 -15.63 11.94 6.20
N GLU A 309 -16.19 13.14 6.01
CA GLU A 309 -17.41 13.62 6.67
C GLU A 309 -18.42 14.13 5.63
N GLY A 310 -19.62 14.51 6.06
CA GLY A 310 -20.66 15.02 5.17
C GLY A 310 -21.40 13.96 4.35
N VAL A 311 -22.34 14.42 3.52
CA VAL A 311 -23.35 13.60 2.85
C VAL A 311 -22.73 12.54 1.93
N PHE A 312 -21.70 12.91 1.15
CA PHE A 312 -21.06 11.98 0.22
C PHE A 312 -20.32 10.85 0.95
N ALA A 313 -19.56 11.17 2.01
CA ALA A 313 -18.87 10.17 2.81
C ALA A 313 -19.86 9.23 3.53
N GLN A 314 -20.98 9.77 4.03
CA GLN A 314 -22.06 8.98 4.63
C GLN A 314 -22.73 8.04 3.61
N LEU A 315 -22.96 8.51 2.38
CA LEU A 315 -23.50 7.67 1.30
C LEU A 315 -22.55 6.50 0.99
N LEU A 316 -21.25 6.76 0.87
CA LEU A 316 -20.26 5.70 0.65
C LEU A 316 -20.22 4.70 1.81
N ALA A 317 -20.26 5.18 3.05
CA ALA A 317 -20.29 4.31 4.23
C ALA A 317 -21.52 3.41 4.23
N GLN A 318 -22.71 3.96 3.99
CA GLN A 318 -23.95 3.18 3.93
C GLN A 318 -23.94 2.14 2.81
N ARG A 319 -23.43 2.50 1.62
CA ARG A 319 -23.30 1.59 0.48
C ARG A 319 -22.35 0.43 0.81
N PHE A 320 -21.19 0.74 1.38
CA PHE A 320 -20.22 -0.25 1.82
C PHE A 320 -20.80 -1.18 2.88
N ASP A 321 -21.34 -0.63 3.97
CA ASP A 321 -21.82 -1.42 5.12
C ASP A 321 -22.97 -2.35 4.73
N LYS A 322 -23.93 -1.87 3.91
CA LYS A 322 -25.02 -2.70 3.39
C LYS A 322 -24.50 -3.86 2.54
N THR A 323 -23.52 -3.58 1.67
CA THR A 323 -22.98 -4.59 0.75
C THR A 323 -22.13 -5.61 1.47
N VAL A 324 -21.27 -5.17 2.40
CA VAL A 324 -20.45 -6.05 3.23
C VAL A 324 -21.30 -7.01 4.06
N ARG A 325 -22.40 -6.53 4.67
CA ARG A 325 -23.37 -7.38 5.38
C ARG A 325 -24.05 -8.37 4.45
N LYS A 326 -24.53 -7.90 3.28
CA LYS A 326 -25.17 -8.76 2.26
C LYS A 326 -24.24 -9.89 1.81
N LEU A 327 -22.95 -9.62 1.69
CA LEU A 327 -21.93 -10.56 1.19
C LEU A 327 -21.21 -11.34 2.30
N ASN A 328 -21.56 -11.14 3.57
CA ASN A 328 -20.88 -11.74 4.73
C ASN A 328 -19.37 -11.46 4.79
N LEU A 329 -18.92 -10.28 4.36
CA LEU A 329 -17.51 -9.85 4.39
C LEU A 329 -17.10 -9.22 5.74
N GLU A 330 -17.80 -9.59 6.82
CA GLU A 330 -17.59 -9.05 8.18
C GLU A 330 -16.67 -9.92 9.04
N GLU A 331 -16.14 -11.05 8.52
CA GLU A 331 -15.27 -12.01 9.23
C GLU A 331 -13.91 -11.40 9.63
N ARG A 332 -13.90 -10.43 10.54
CA ARG A 332 -12.68 -9.84 11.10
C ARG A 332 -12.26 -10.51 12.41
N GLU A 333 -13.23 -10.93 13.22
CA GLU A 333 -13.00 -11.53 14.54
C GLU A 333 -12.63 -13.02 14.45
N SER A 334 -13.19 -13.76 13.49
CA SER A 334 -12.81 -15.16 13.21
C SER A 334 -11.40 -15.30 12.64
N LEU A 335 -10.79 -14.19 12.20
CA LEU A 335 -9.45 -14.13 11.60
C LEU A 335 -8.40 -13.53 12.56
N GLN A 336 -8.60 -13.66 13.87
CA GLN A 336 -7.61 -13.25 14.86
C GLN A 336 -6.33 -14.09 14.74
N LEU A 337 -5.19 -13.41 14.76
CA LEU A 337 -3.89 -14.05 14.65
C LEU A 337 -3.39 -14.52 16.02
N ASP A 338 -2.76 -15.68 16.06
CA ASP A 338 -2.29 -16.30 17.29
C ASP A 338 -0.95 -15.73 17.74
N CYS A 339 -0.94 -14.97 18.83
CA CYS A 339 0.29 -14.45 19.43
C CYS A 339 0.90 -15.40 20.48
N SER A 340 0.16 -16.44 20.91
CA SER A 340 0.59 -17.36 21.98
C SER A 340 1.67 -18.34 21.51
N LEU A 341 1.76 -18.58 20.19
CA LEU A 341 2.75 -19.46 19.58
C LEU A 341 4.15 -18.84 19.46
N PHE A 342 4.29 -17.54 19.76
CA PHE A 342 5.55 -16.83 19.61
C PHE A 342 6.67 -17.50 20.40
N SER A 343 7.72 -17.90 19.69
CA SER A 343 8.82 -18.68 20.26
C SER A 343 10.15 -18.26 19.63
N PRO A 344 10.90 -17.34 20.29
CA PRO A 344 12.25 -17.01 19.87
C PRO A 344 13.15 -18.25 19.91
N PRO A 345 13.86 -18.58 18.81
CA PRO A 345 14.79 -19.69 18.77
C PRO A 345 15.82 -19.62 19.90
N GLY A 346 16.02 -20.71 20.63
CA GLY A 346 16.98 -20.80 21.74
C GLY A 346 16.43 -20.37 23.11
N ARG A 347 15.16 -19.96 23.22
CA ARG A 347 14.48 -19.88 24.52
C ARG A 347 13.76 -21.20 24.82
N GLN A 348 14.06 -21.79 25.97
CA GLN A 348 13.37 -22.97 26.48
C GLN A 348 11.88 -22.62 26.66
N LEU A 349 10.99 -23.46 26.12
CA LEU A 349 9.55 -23.35 26.38
C LEU A 349 9.37 -23.37 27.90
N GLN A 350 8.75 -22.33 28.47
CA GLN A 350 8.24 -22.44 29.83
C GLN A 350 7.17 -23.51 29.79
N LEU A 351 7.47 -24.67 30.39
CA LEU A 351 6.48 -25.69 30.69
C LEU A 351 5.41 -24.99 31.55
N LEU A 352 4.20 -24.87 30.98
CA LEU A 352 3.01 -24.48 31.72
C LEU A 352 2.70 -25.51 32.80
#